data_AF-A0A2M8LCA6-F1
#
_entry.id   AF-A0A2M8LCA6-F1
#
_cell.length_a   1.000
_cell.length_b   1.000
_cell.length_c   1.000
_cell.angle_alpha   90.00
_cell.angle_beta   90.00
_cell.angle_gamma   90.00
#
_symmetry.space_group_name_H-M   'P 1'
#
loop_
_entity.id
_entity.type
_entity.pdbx_description
1 polymer ?
#
loop_
_entity_poly.entity_id
_entity_poly.type
_entity_poly.pdbx_seq_one_letter_code
_entity_poly.pdbx_strand_id
1 'polypeptide(L)'
;MAELKQNIMRRVYVIYAFRMVVPKVAILTVALFALKYFVSFVDVFRNMPSLADISHSVLFFWSAFAHTDIVVQESLVATLAVLTFMARDLVRNAHMLSFAR
;
A
#
# COMPACT_ATOMS: atom_id res chain seq x y z
N MET A 1 -5.97 11.16 39.46
CA MET A 1 -6.68 11.77 38.30
C MET A 1 -5.87 11.72 37.00
N ALA A 2 -4.53 11.74 37.04
CA ALA A 2 -3.70 11.68 35.83
C ALA A 2 -3.82 10.36 35.04
N GLU A 3 -3.88 9.21 35.72
CA GLU A 3 -3.96 7.89 35.07
C GLU A 3 -5.29 7.63 34.35
N LEU A 4 -6.40 8.14 34.89
CA LEU A 4 -7.72 8.00 34.25
C LEU A 4 -7.77 8.79 32.95
N LYS A 5 -7.23 10.02 32.95
CA LYS A 5 -7.09 10.87 31.76
C LYS A 5 -6.20 10.20 30.71
N GLN A 6 -5.09 9.59 31.11
CA GLN A 6 -4.15 8.91 30.22
C GLN A 6 -4.80 7.69 29.53
N ASN A 7 -5.58 6.89 30.27
CA ASN A 7 -6.31 5.75 29.71
C ASN A 7 -7.38 6.17 28.68
N ILE A 8 -8.08 7.27 28.93
CA ILE A 8 -9.07 7.82 28.00
C ILE A 8 -8.40 8.34 26.73
N MET A 9 -7.32 9.12 26.88
CA MET A 9 -6.56 9.66 25.74
C MET A 9 -5.98 8.56 24.85
N ARG A 10 -5.50 7.46 25.44
CA ARG A 10 -4.98 6.31 24.69
C ARG A 10 -6.04 5.70 23.76
N ARG A 11 -7.28 5.55 24.23
CA ARG A 11 -8.39 5.02 23.42
C ARG A 11 -8.76 5.97 22.27
N VAL A 12 -8.76 7.27 22.52
CA VAL A 12 -9.05 8.29 21.49
C VAL A 12 -8.00 8.26 20.38
N TYR A 13 -6.71 8.17 20.73
CA TYR A 13 -5.64 8.06 19.72
C TYR A 13 -5.72 6.76 18.92
N VAL A 14 -6.04 5.63 19.57
CA VAL A 14 -6.22 4.34 18.86
C VAL A 14 -7.38 4.44 17.87
N ILE A 15 -8.54 4.96 18.26
CA ILE A 15 -9.71 5.10 17.37
C ILE A 15 -9.41 6.05 16.22
N TYR A 16 -8.71 7.16 16.49
CA TYR A 16 -8.29 8.12 15.47
C TYR A 16 -7.34 7.49 14.46
N ALA A 17 -6.31 6.78 14.92
CA ALA A 17 -5.37 6.06 14.06
C ALA A 17 -6.11 5.00 13.22
N PHE A 18 -7.03 4.24 13.83
CA PHE A 18 -7.84 3.25 13.12
C PHE A 18 -8.67 3.88 11.99
N ARG A 19 -9.38 4.99 12.27
CA ARG A 19 -10.17 5.72 11.27
C ARG A 19 -9.34 6.24 10.10
N MET A 20 -8.06 6.54 10.33
CA MET A 20 -7.15 7.03 9.31
C MET A 20 -6.61 5.90 8.41
N VAL A 21 -6.46 4.69 8.95
CA VAL A 21 -5.88 3.53 8.24
C VAL A 21 -6.93 2.70 7.51
N VAL A 22 -8.13 2.51 8.10
CA VAL A 22 -9.21 1.68 7.54
C VAL A 22 -9.57 2.01 6.09
N PRO A 23 -9.83 3.29 5.69
CA PRO A 23 -10.20 3.58 4.30
C PRO A 23 -9.07 3.27 3.32
N LYS A 24 -7.80 3.45 3.73
CA LYS A 24 -6.63 3.15 2.90
C LYS A 24 -6.44 1.65 2.70
N VAL A 25 -6.63 0.87 3.76
CA VAL A 25 -6.60 -0.59 3.70
C VAL A 25 -7.72 -1.12 2.81
N ALA A 26 -8.92 -0.54 2.87
CA ALA A 26 -10.03 -0.91 2.00
C ALA A 26 -9.69 -0.70 0.50
N ILE A 27 -9.20 0.50 0.14
CA ILE A 27 -8.79 0.81 -1.23
C ILE A 27 -7.67 -0.14 -1.70
N LEU A 28 -6.66 -0.35 -0.85
CA LEU A 28 -5.55 -1.26 -1.15
C LEU A 28 -6.04 -2.69 -1.40
N THR A 29 -7.00 -3.17 -0.59
CA THR A 29 -7.56 -4.53 -0.73
C THR A 29 -8.31 -4.69 -2.05
N VAL A 30 -9.13 -3.71 -2.43
CA VAL A 30 -9.85 -3.72 -3.71
C VAL A 30 -8.86 -3.70 -4.88
N ALA A 31 -7.85 -2.83 -4.83
CA ALA A 31 -6.84 -2.73 -5.89
C ALA A 31 -6.03 -4.03 -6.05
N LEU A 32 -5.61 -4.65 -4.94
CA LEU A 32 -4.91 -5.95 -4.98
C LEU A 32 -5.81 -7.07 -5.50
N PHE A 33 -7.09 -7.06 -5.16
CA PHE A 33 -8.03 -8.05 -5.65
C PHE A 33 -8.27 -7.91 -7.16
N ALA A 34 -8.41 -6.67 -7.65
CA ALA A 34 -8.47 -6.39 -9.08
C ALA A 34 -7.20 -6.89 -9.78
N LEU A 35 -6.01 -6.55 -9.28
CA LEU A 35 -4.74 -7.03 -9.85
C LEU A 35 -4.69 -8.56 -9.94
N LYS A 36 -5.11 -9.28 -8.89
CA LYS A 36 -5.15 -10.75 -8.90
C LYS A 36 -6.13 -11.32 -9.95
N TYR A 37 -7.24 -10.63 -10.20
CA TYR A 37 -8.26 -11.10 -11.14
C TYR A 37 -7.81 -10.94 -12.60
N PHE A 38 -7.14 -9.82 -12.91
CA PHE A 38 -6.72 -9.48 -14.27
C PHE A 38 -5.29 -9.95 -14.60
N VAL A 39 -4.45 -10.23 -13.61
CA VAL A 39 -3.04 -10.60 -13.81
C VAL A 39 -2.70 -11.89 -13.07
N SER A 40 -2.16 -12.86 -13.80
CA SER A 40 -1.56 -14.07 -13.23
C SER A 40 -0.14 -13.77 -12.75
N PHE A 41 0.04 -13.58 -11.44
CA PHE A 41 1.37 -13.36 -10.85
C PHE A 41 2.34 -14.51 -11.14
N VAL A 42 1.84 -15.75 -11.17
CA VAL A 42 2.66 -16.94 -11.45
C VAL A 42 3.28 -16.85 -12.85
N ASP A 43 2.50 -16.44 -13.85
CA ASP A 43 2.99 -16.34 -15.22
C ASP A 43 3.90 -15.13 -15.40
N VAL A 44 3.65 -14.03 -14.69
CA VAL A 44 4.59 -12.89 -14.67
C VAL A 44 5.94 -13.32 -14.11
N PHE A 45 5.99 -14.01 -12.97
CA PHE A 45 7.24 -14.48 -12.37
C PHE A 45 7.96 -15.54 -13.21
N ARG A 46 7.22 -16.41 -13.92
CA ARG A 46 7.81 -17.41 -14.83
C ARG A 46 8.45 -16.78 -16.07
N ASN A 47 7.86 -15.70 -16.58
CA ASN A 47 8.34 -15.01 -17.77
C ASN A 47 9.33 -13.87 -17.46
N MET A 48 9.55 -13.57 -16.17
CA MET A 48 10.42 -12.49 -15.77
C MET A 48 11.89 -12.85 -16.10
N PRO A 49 12.62 -11.96 -16.80
CA PRO A 49 14.05 -12.15 -17.04
C PRO A 49 14.84 -12.10 -15.71
N SER A 50 16.09 -12.54 -15.75
CA SER A 50 16.97 -12.47 -14.59
C SER A 50 17.05 -11.06 -14.03
N LEU A 51 16.88 -10.91 -12.71
CA LEU A 51 17.00 -9.62 -12.02
C LEU A 51 18.40 -9.00 -12.12
N ALA A 52 19.42 -9.82 -12.44
CA ALA A 52 20.78 -9.33 -12.71
C ALA A 52 20.88 -8.62 -14.08
N ASP A 53 19.95 -8.90 -14.99
CA ASP A 53 19.84 -8.22 -16.28
C ASP A 53 18.83 -7.07 -16.18
N ILE A 54 19.33 -5.95 -15.67
CA ILE A 54 18.53 -4.76 -15.38
C ILE A 54 17.86 -4.24 -16.66
N SER A 55 18.56 -4.23 -17.78
CA SER A 55 18.06 -3.71 -19.06
C SER A 55 16.84 -4.50 -19.55
N HIS A 56 16.94 -5.83 -19.59
CA HIS A 56 15.84 -6.68 -20.02
C HIS A 56 14.70 -6.70 -18.99
N SER A 57 15.02 -6.59 -17.70
CA SER A 57 14.00 -6.46 -16.64
C SER A 57 13.16 -5.19 -16.81
N VAL A 58 13.80 -4.04 -17.04
CA VAL A 58 13.08 -2.77 -17.25
C VAL A 58 12.21 -2.84 -18.50
N LEU A 59 12.73 -3.37 -19.62
CA LEU A 59 11.97 -3.55 -20.84
C LEU A 59 10.77 -4.49 -20.65
N PHE A 60 10.95 -5.59 -19.91
CA PHE A 60 9.89 -6.51 -19.57
C PHE A 60 8.79 -5.83 -18.75
N PHE A 61 9.13 -5.12 -17.68
CA PHE A 61 8.14 -4.42 -16.86
C PHE A 61 7.42 -3.31 -17.63
N TRP A 62 8.14 -2.53 -18.43
CA TRP A 62 7.55 -1.49 -19.26
C TRP A 62 6.58 -2.08 -20.29
N SER A 63 7.01 -3.13 -21.00
CA SER A 63 6.19 -3.82 -21.98
C SER A 63 4.95 -4.45 -21.34
N ALA A 64 5.11 -5.14 -20.21
CA ALA A 64 4.02 -5.74 -19.47
C ALA A 64 3.01 -4.68 -19.01
N PHE A 65 3.47 -3.53 -18.51
CA PHE A 65 2.60 -2.43 -18.12
C PHE A 65 1.84 -1.83 -19.32
N ALA A 66 2.57 -1.49 -20.39
CA ALA A 66 2.00 -0.84 -21.58
C ALA A 66 0.95 -1.69 -22.30
N HIS A 67 1.04 -3.02 -22.19
CA HIS A 67 0.12 -3.95 -22.84
C HIS A 67 -0.94 -4.55 -21.89
N THR A 68 -1.02 -4.10 -20.63
CA THR A 68 -2.11 -4.50 -19.72
C THR A 68 -3.35 -3.65 -19.90
N ASP A 69 -4.52 -4.22 -19.54
CA ASP A 69 -5.79 -3.50 -19.54
C ASP A 69 -5.74 -2.24 -18.64
N ILE A 70 -6.54 -1.23 -19.01
CA ILE A 70 -6.59 0.04 -18.29
C ILE A 70 -6.95 -0.14 -16.80
N VAL A 71 -7.76 -1.14 -16.47
CA VAL A 71 -8.15 -1.47 -15.09
C VAL A 71 -6.94 -1.91 -14.27
N VAL A 72 -5.99 -2.64 -14.86
CA VAL A 72 -4.75 -3.08 -14.21
C VAL A 72 -3.85 -1.88 -13.96
N GLN A 73 -3.69 -1.01 -14.97
CA GLN A 73 -2.87 0.20 -14.86
C GLN A 73 -3.38 1.12 -13.76
N GLU A 74 -4.68 1.41 -13.73
CA GLU A 74 -5.30 2.23 -12.69
C GLU A 74 -5.17 1.60 -11.30
N SER A 75 -5.40 0.29 -11.18
CA SER A 75 -5.26 -0.44 -9.91
C SER A 75 -3.81 -0.41 -9.39
N LEU A 76 -2.83 -0.51 -10.28
CA LEU A 76 -1.42 -0.42 -9.94
C LEU A 76 -1.05 0.99 -9.46
N VAL A 77 -1.49 2.03 -10.17
CA VAL A 77 -1.27 3.43 -9.79
C VAL A 77 -1.94 3.75 -8.45
N ALA A 78 -3.19 3.32 -8.26
CA ALA A 78 -3.92 3.49 -7.01
C ALA A 78 -3.20 2.80 -5.84
N THR A 79 -2.70 1.58 -6.05
CA THR A 79 -1.91 0.84 -5.05
C THR A 79 -0.66 1.61 -4.65
N LEU A 80 0.14 2.07 -5.63
CA LEU A 80 1.36 2.84 -5.36
C LEU A 80 1.07 4.18 -4.66
N ALA A 81 0.01 4.87 -5.06
CA ALA A 81 -0.41 6.12 -4.44
C ALA A 81 -0.83 5.91 -2.98
N VAL A 82 -1.65 4.89 -2.70
CA VAL A 82 -2.08 4.55 -1.34
C VAL A 82 -0.88 4.16 -0.47
N LEU A 83 0.04 3.33 -0.97
CA LEU A 83 1.26 2.96 -0.25
C LEU A 83 2.11 4.19 0.09
N THR A 84 2.28 5.10 -0.86
CA THR A 84 3.04 6.34 -0.64
C THR A 84 2.36 7.23 0.41
N PHE A 85 1.03 7.38 0.34
CA PHE A 85 0.29 8.13 1.35
C PHE A 85 0.28 7.43 2.72
N MET A 86 0.28 6.11 2.78
CA MET A 86 0.41 5.36 4.03
C MET A 86 1.79 5.54 4.64
N ALA A 87 2.85 5.44 3.84
CA ALA A 87 4.22 5.69 4.30
C ALA A 87 4.39 7.12 4.80
N ARG A 88 3.88 8.11 4.05
CA ARG A 88 3.91 9.52 4.45
C ARG A 88 3.16 9.76 5.76
N ASP A 89 1.98 9.18 5.91
CA ASP A 89 1.19 9.32 7.14
C ASP A 89 1.85 8.62 8.33
N LEU A 90 2.47 7.46 8.11
CA LEU A 90 3.24 6.77 9.14
C LEU A 90 4.41 7.63 9.61
N VAL A 91 5.18 8.22 8.70
CA VAL A 91 6.30 9.13 9.03
C VAL A 91 5.79 10.38 9.75
N ARG A 92 4.72 11.01 9.26
CA ARG A 92 4.17 12.24 9.86
C ARG A 92 3.55 12.00 11.23
N ASN A 93 2.91 10.86 11.42
CA ASN A 93 2.25 10.49 12.67
C ASN A 93 3.12 9.62 13.59
N ALA A 94 4.36 9.29 13.21
CA ALA A 94 5.30 8.55 14.04
C ALA A 94 5.52 9.23 15.40
N HIS A 95 5.51 10.57 15.42
CA HIS A 95 5.60 11.35 16.64
C HIS A 95 4.34 11.26 17.53
N MET A 96 3.15 11.00 16.97
CA MET A 96 1.95 10.74 17.79
C MET A 96 1.98 9.34 18.41
N LEU A 97 2.58 8.37 17.72
CA LEU A 97 2.77 7.01 18.24
C LEU A 97 3.82 6.96 19.37
N SER A 98 4.79 7.86 19.41
CA SER A 98 5.77 7.94 20.51
C SER A 98 5.14 8.44 21.83
N PHE A 99 4.12 9.29 21.77
CA PHE A 99 3.35 9.72 22.94
C PHE A 99 2.36 8.66 23.47
N ALA A 100 2.14 7.58 22.73
CA ALA A 100 1.25 6.46 23.13
C ALA A 100 2.01 5.29 23.80
N ARG A 101 3.35 5.33 23.78
CA ARG A 101 4.23 4.51 24.64
C ARG A 101 4.39 5.17 25.99
#